data_AF-A0A537WL17-F1
#
_entry.id   AF-A0A537WL17-F1
#
_cell.length_a   1.000
_cell.length_b   1.000
_cell.length_c   1.000
_cell.angle_alpha   90.00
_cell.angle_beta   90.00
_cell.angle_gamma   90.00
#
_symmetry.space_group_name_H-M   'P 1'
#
loop_
_entity.id
_entity.type
_entity.pdbx_description
1 polymer ?
#
loop_
_entity_poly.entity_id
_entity_poly.type
_entity_poly.pdbx_seq_one_letter_code
_entity_poly.pdbx_strand_id
1 'polypeptide(L)'
;LADIMTLDGKPWECCPRDFLRRALAALESEAGLTLMAAFEQEFVYTGVEDRPGATYALDAWRRQGDFGEAYTAALRMAGLKPDSFLPEYGARQYEVTIHPSRGLRVADEAVIQRE
;
A
#
# COMPACT_ATOMS: atom_id res chain seq x y z
N LEU A 1 -3.87 10.91 8.51
CA LEU A 1 -4.45 9.69 9.13
C LEU A 1 -4.69 9.98 10.60
N ALA A 2 -5.80 9.49 11.17
CA ALA A 2 -6.21 9.84 12.53
C ALA A 2 -6.88 8.64 13.21
N ASP A 3 -6.87 8.64 14.53
CA ASP A 3 -7.72 7.76 15.32
C ASP A 3 -9.08 8.40 15.54
N ILE A 4 -10.11 7.55 15.63
CA ILE A 4 -11.46 7.99 15.91
C ILE A 4 -11.66 7.92 17.43
N MET A 5 -12.16 9.02 17.99
CA MET A 5 -12.46 9.16 19.41
C MET A 5 -13.95 9.38 19.63
N THR A 6 -14.45 9.00 20.79
CA THR A 6 -15.77 9.38 21.29
C THR A 6 -15.79 10.88 21.66
N LEU A 7 -16.98 11.45 21.87
CA LEU A 7 -17.14 12.87 22.22
C LEU A 7 -16.53 13.25 23.58
N ASP A 8 -16.38 12.28 24.50
CA ASP A 8 -15.68 12.44 25.77
C ASP A 8 -14.15 12.21 25.66
N GLY A 9 -13.62 12.06 24.44
CA GLY A 9 -12.18 11.98 24.17
C GLY A 9 -11.55 10.61 24.38
N LYS A 10 -12.36 9.54 24.50
CA LYS A 10 -11.85 8.17 24.63
C LYS A 10 -11.67 7.52 23.25
N PRO A 11 -10.76 6.54 23.08
CA PRO A 11 -10.67 5.75 21.86
C PRO A 11 -12.03 5.13 21.51
N TRP A 12 -12.49 5.31 20.28
CA TRP A 12 -13.70 4.66 19.81
C TRP A 12 -13.43 3.17 19.58
N GLU A 13 -14.28 2.31 20.15
CA GLU A 13 -14.09 0.85 20.15
C GLU A 13 -14.00 0.24 18.74
N CYS A 14 -14.60 0.89 17.74
CA CYS A 14 -14.58 0.46 16.34
C CYS A 14 -13.49 1.15 15.50
N CYS A 15 -12.56 1.90 16.09
CA CYS A 15 -11.47 2.52 15.33
C CYS A 15 -10.46 1.44 14.86
N PRO A 16 -10.35 1.17 13.54
CA PRO A 16 -9.46 0.11 13.05
C PRO A 16 -7.98 0.44 13.29
N ARG A 17 -7.65 1.74 13.28
CA ARG A 17 -6.30 2.23 13.53
C ARG A 17 -5.86 1.98 14.97
N ASP A 18 -6.73 2.28 15.93
CA ASP A 18 -6.46 2.01 17.34
C ASP A 18 -6.45 0.52 17.64
N PHE A 19 -7.35 -0.26 17.02
CA PHE A 19 -7.33 -1.72 17.09
C PHE A 19 -5.95 -2.28 16.69
N LEU A 20 -5.41 -1.87 15.54
CA LEU A 20 -4.06 -2.29 15.11
C LEU A 20 -2.99 -1.84 16.09
N ARG A 21 -3.05 -0.60 16.61
CA ARG A 21 -2.10 -0.11 17.61
C ARG A 21 -2.08 -1.00 18.86
N ARG A 22 -3.25 -1.36 19.39
CA ARG A 22 -3.36 -2.24 20.56
C ARG A 22 -2.83 -3.64 20.27
N ALA A 23 -3.10 -4.20 19.08
CA ALA A 23 -2.55 -5.49 18.67
C ALA A 23 -1.02 -5.49 18.57
N LEU A 24 -0.43 -4.42 18.03
CA LEU A 24 1.03 -4.25 17.96
C LEU A 24 1.66 -4.12 19.36
N ALA A 25 0.99 -3.41 20.27
CA ALA A 25 1.45 -3.30 21.66
C ALA A 25 1.42 -4.66 22.38
N ALA A 26 0.36 -5.44 22.16
CA ALA A 26 0.24 -6.79 22.71
C ALA A 26 1.36 -7.70 22.18
N LEU A 27 1.61 -7.70 20.86
CA LEU A 27 2.70 -8.46 20.23
C LEU A 27 4.06 -8.17 20.85
N GLU A 28 4.38 -6.89 21.07
CA GLU A 28 5.64 -6.48 21.70
C GLU A 28 5.68 -6.91 23.18
N SER A 29 4.60 -6.70 23.94
CA SER A 29 4.58 -7.01 25.39
C SER A 29 4.59 -8.50 25.71
N GLU A 30 3.95 -9.32 24.87
CA GLU A 30 3.78 -10.76 25.11
C GLU A 30 4.91 -11.59 24.50
N ALA A 31 5.48 -11.13 23.39
CA ALA A 31 6.48 -11.89 22.64
C ALA A 31 7.82 -11.15 22.41
N GLY A 32 7.92 -9.86 22.73
CA GLY A 32 9.12 -9.06 22.44
C GLY A 32 9.37 -8.88 20.93
N LEU A 33 8.31 -8.94 20.12
CA LEU A 33 8.38 -8.88 18.66
C LEU A 33 7.80 -7.57 18.12
N THR A 34 8.51 -6.98 17.16
CA THR A 34 8.01 -5.84 16.39
C THR A 34 7.65 -6.27 14.96
N LEU A 35 6.49 -5.85 14.46
CA LEU A 35 6.08 -6.10 13.07
C LEU A 35 6.85 -5.20 12.09
N MET A 36 7.49 -5.81 11.09
CA MET A 36 8.06 -5.15 9.92
C MET A 36 7.44 -5.78 8.68
N ALA A 37 6.73 -4.98 7.89
CA ALA A 37 5.93 -5.47 6.77
C ALA A 37 5.75 -4.40 5.69
N ALA A 38 5.28 -4.81 4.52
CA ALA A 38 4.82 -3.98 3.42
C ALA A 38 3.51 -4.55 2.89
N PHE A 39 2.70 -3.73 2.22
CA PHE A 39 1.57 -4.19 1.42
C PHE A 39 1.95 -4.10 -0.06
N GLU A 40 1.62 -5.14 -0.80
CA GLU A 40 1.76 -5.20 -2.25
C GLU A 40 0.38 -4.95 -2.86
N GLN A 41 0.26 -3.87 -3.64
CA GLN A 41 -1.04 -3.44 -4.18
C GLN A 41 -1.07 -3.62 -5.68
N GLU A 42 -1.80 -4.65 -6.08
CA GLU A 42 -2.23 -4.83 -7.46
C GLU A 42 -3.49 -4.00 -7.74
N PHE A 43 -3.59 -3.47 -8.95
CA PHE A 43 -4.74 -2.71 -9.43
C PHE A 43 -4.92 -2.86 -10.94
N VAL A 44 -6.11 -2.53 -11.43
CA VAL A 44 -6.43 -2.52 -12.86
C VAL A 44 -6.35 -1.08 -13.38
N TYR A 45 -5.52 -0.85 -14.40
CA TYR A 45 -5.42 0.44 -15.07
C TYR A 45 -6.19 0.43 -16.39
N THR A 46 -7.36 1.07 -16.44
CA THR A 46 -8.22 1.06 -17.64
C THR A 46 -7.76 1.99 -18.75
N GLY A 47 -6.74 2.85 -18.49
CA GLY A 47 -6.15 3.77 -19.45
C GLY A 47 -5.22 3.12 -20.49
N VAL A 48 -5.05 1.79 -20.44
CA VAL A 48 -4.32 1.00 -21.44
C VAL A 48 -5.26 0.03 -22.16
N GLU A 49 -4.94 -0.30 -23.41
CA GLU A 49 -5.62 -1.38 -24.13
C GLU A 49 -5.38 -2.74 -23.47
N ASP A 50 -6.35 -3.64 -23.60
CA ASP A 50 -6.16 -5.01 -23.11
C ASP A 50 -5.12 -5.75 -23.96
N ARG A 51 -4.29 -6.53 -23.28
CA ARG A 51 -3.30 -7.40 -23.89
C ARG A 51 -3.23 -8.71 -23.11
N PRO A 52 -3.99 -9.74 -23.53
CA PRO A 52 -3.99 -11.04 -22.87
C PRO A 52 -2.60 -11.69 -22.84
N GLY A 53 -2.27 -12.39 -21.75
CA GLY A 53 -1.06 -13.20 -21.62
C GLY A 53 0.24 -12.40 -21.56
N ALA A 54 0.19 -11.19 -21.03
CA ALA A 54 1.29 -10.23 -21.03
C ALA A 54 1.96 -10.00 -19.67
N THR A 55 1.84 -10.96 -18.75
CA THR A 55 2.46 -10.94 -17.42
C THR A 55 3.96 -10.65 -17.54
N TYR A 56 4.45 -9.66 -16.81
CA TYR A 56 5.86 -9.21 -16.84
C TYR A 56 6.41 -8.85 -18.22
N ALA A 57 5.57 -8.74 -19.26
CA ALA A 57 6.02 -8.46 -20.60
C ALA A 57 6.43 -6.98 -20.72
N LEU A 58 7.62 -6.73 -21.26
CA LEU A 58 8.17 -5.39 -21.40
C LEU A 58 7.23 -4.44 -22.14
N ASP A 59 6.51 -4.90 -23.15
CA ASP A 59 5.57 -4.06 -23.88
C ASP A 59 4.24 -3.82 -23.14
N ALA A 60 3.83 -4.67 -22.17
CA ALA A 60 2.76 -4.30 -21.24
C ALA A 60 3.21 -3.19 -20.28
N TRP A 61 4.48 -3.25 -19.85
CA TRP A 61 5.11 -2.17 -19.09
C TRP A 61 5.25 -0.88 -19.91
N ARG A 62 5.50 -0.92 -21.22
CA ARG A 62 5.61 0.29 -22.06
C ARG A 62 4.26 0.91 -22.43
N ARG A 63 3.20 0.12 -22.57
CA ARG A 63 1.88 0.58 -23.03
C ARG A 63 1.15 1.49 -22.03
N GLN A 64 1.54 1.48 -20.76
CA GLN A 64 1.01 2.36 -19.72
C GLN A 64 1.35 3.86 -19.94
N GLY A 65 2.31 4.17 -20.83
CA GLY A 65 2.77 5.53 -21.09
C GLY A 65 3.64 6.04 -19.94
N ASP A 66 3.23 7.16 -19.33
CA ASP A 66 3.94 7.81 -18.22
C ASP A 66 3.26 7.59 -16.86
N PHE A 67 2.23 6.75 -16.80
CA PHE A 67 1.42 6.52 -15.59
C PHE A 67 2.24 5.95 -14.43
N GLY A 68 3.06 4.93 -14.67
CA GLY A 68 3.90 4.30 -13.67
C GLY A 68 4.93 5.26 -13.10
N GLU A 69 5.55 6.08 -13.95
CA GLU A 69 6.48 7.14 -13.56
C GLU A 69 5.79 8.21 -12.71
N ALA A 70 4.63 8.69 -13.16
CA ALA A 70 3.85 9.71 -12.45
C ALA A 70 3.37 9.20 -11.09
N TYR A 71 2.87 7.96 -11.04
CA TYR A 71 2.41 7.33 -9.80
C TYR A 71 3.56 7.12 -8.82
N THR A 72 4.70 6.58 -9.29
CA THR A 72 5.92 6.43 -8.47
C THR A 72 6.41 7.78 -7.93
N ALA A 73 6.36 8.84 -8.74
CA ALA A 73 6.71 10.19 -8.29
C ALA A 73 5.73 10.71 -7.23
N ALA A 74 4.43 10.50 -7.40
CA ALA A 74 3.41 10.87 -6.43
C ALA A 74 3.60 10.15 -5.09
N LEU A 75 3.91 8.85 -5.10
CA LEU A 75 4.22 8.09 -3.88
C LEU A 75 5.43 8.67 -3.13
N ARG A 76 6.49 9.05 -3.86
CA ARG A 76 7.65 9.72 -3.25
C ARG A 76 7.27 11.06 -2.62
N MET A 77 6.43 11.85 -3.30
CA MET A 77 5.93 13.11 -2.76
C MET A 77 5.05 12.92 -1.53
N ALA A 78 4.29 11.82 -1.47
CA ALA A 78 3.49 11.41 -0.31
C ALA A 78 4.34 10.86 0.85
N GLY A 79 5.67 10.78 0.68
CA GLY A 79 6.61 10.33 1.70
C GLY A 79 6.75 8.81 1.81
N LEU A 80 6.32 8.06 0.78
CA LEU A 80 6.56 6.63 0.63
C LEU A 80 7.88 6.38 -0.11
N LYS A 81 8.37 5.15 -0.03
CA LYS A 81 9.59 4.69 -0.71
C LYS A 81 9.21 3.59 -1.70
N PRO A 82 8.75 3.94 -2.92
CA PRO A 82 8.41 2.94 -3.93
C PRO A 82 9.66 2.21 -4.43
N ASP A 83 9.49 0.92 -4.69
CA ASP A 83 10.54 0.01 -5.17
C ASP A 83 10.31 -0.34 -6.64
N SER A 84 9.20 -1.04 -6.95
CA SER A 84 8.90 -1.55 -8.29
C SER A 84 7.51 -1.15 -8.79
N PHE A 85 7.37 -0.97 -10.11
CA PHE A 85 6.12 -0.87 -10.85
C PHE A 85 6.14 -1.88 -11.99
N LEU A 86 5.19 -2.81 -12.04
CA LEU A 86 5.24 -3.96 -12.95
C LEU A 86 3.85 -4.38 -13.47
N PRO A 87 3.74 -4.89 -14.72
CA PRO A 87 2.53 -5.51 -15.22
C PRO A 87 2.36 -6.92 -14.65
N GLU A 88 1.16 -7.21 -14.15
CA GLU A 88 0.80 -8.46 -13.48
C GLU A 88 -0.04 -9.40 -14.38
N TYR A 89 -0.48 -10.53 -13.83
CA TYR A 89 -1.10 -11.59 -14.61
C TYR A 89 -2.43 -11.21 -15.28
N GLY A 90 -3.26 -10.44 -14.59
CA GLY A 90 -4.58 -10.03 -15.04
C GLY A 90 -4.56 -9.05 -16.21
N ALA A 91 -5.68 -9.01 -16.94
CA ALA A 91 -5.89 -8.04 -18.00
C ALA A 91 -5.75 -6.60 -17.46
N ARG A 92 -4.78 -5.85 -18.02
CA ARG A 92 -4.46 -4.47 -17.61
C ARG A 92 -4.12 -4.34 -16.12
N GLN A 93 -3.65 -5.42 -15.51
CA GLN A 93 -3.27 -5.44 -14.12
C GLN A 93 -1.83 -4.96 -13.97
N TYR A 94 -1.61 -4.11 -12.98
CA TYR A 94 -0.29 -3.64 -12.58
C TYR A 94 -0.17 -3.76 -11.07
N GLU A 95 1.06 -3.80 -10.60
CA GLU A 95 1.40 -3.79 -9.19
C GLU A 95 2.40 -2.67 -8.92
N VAL A 96 2.27 -2.05 -7.74
CA VAL A 96 3.35 -1.25 -7.16
C VAL A 96 3.73 -1.79 -5.80
N THR A 97 5.04 -1.90 -5.58
CA THR A 97 5.63 -2.27 -4.31
C THR A 97 6.31 -1.07 -3.65
N ILE A 98 6.32 -1.08 -2.33
CA ILE A 98 7.02 -0.10 -1.50
C ILE A 98 7.90 -0.82 -0.49
N HIS A 99 8.95 -0.15 -0.02
CA HIS A 99 9.79 -0.70 1.05
C HIS A 99 8.97 -0.96 2.32
N PRO A 100 9.33 -2.00 3.10
CA PRO A 100 8.67 -2.27 4.36
C PRO A 100 8.91 -1.16 5.38
N SER A 101 7.93 -0.94 6.24
CA SER A 101 8.01 -0.09 7.42
C SER A 101 7.68 -0.88 8.67
N ARG A 102 7.52 -0.21 9.81
CA ARG A 102 7.36 -0.85 11.13
C ARG A 102 6.09 -0.42 11.82
N GLY A 103 5.48 -1.38 12.51
CA GLY A 103 4.31 -1.17 13.35
C GLY A 103 3.17 -0.50 12.58
N LEU A 104 2.65 0.57 13.17
CA LEU A 104 1.41 1.21 12.71
C LEU A 104 1.58 1.90 11.34
N ARG A 105 2.81 2.29 10.98
CA ARG A 105 3.15 2.93 9.70
C ARG A 105 2.90 2.01 8.50
N VAL A 106 2.99 0.69 8.68
CA VAL A 106 2.76 -0.30 7.61
C VAL A 106 1.35 -0.15 7.02
N ALA A 107 0.33 -0.07 7.88
CA ALA A 107 -1.05 0.10 7.44
C ALA A 107 -1.31 1.53 6.91
N ASP A 108 -0.63 2.53 7.48
CA ASP A 108 -0.73 3.91 7.00
C ASP A 108 -0.23 4.05 5.56
N GLU A 109 0.91 3.42 5.25
CA GLU A 109 1.47 3.45 3.90
C GLU A 109 0.61 2.68 2.91
N ALA A 110 -0.05 1.60 3.32
CA ALA A 110 -1.03 0.92 2.46
C ALA A 110 -2.21 1.84 2.08
N VAL A 111 -2.71 2.63 3.02
CA VAL A 111 -3.78 3.61 2.72
C VAL A 111 -3.25 4.71 1.81
N ILE A 112 -2.08 5.28 2.12
CA ILE A 112 -1.48 6.36 1.31
C ILE A 112 -1.14 5.88 -0.10
N GLN A 113 -0.71 4.63 -0.26
CA GLN A 113 -0.40 4.09 -1.58
C GLN A 113 -1.65 4.01 -2.45
N ARG A 114 -2.80 3.63 -1.87
CA ARG A 114 -4.05 3.45 -2.62
C ARG A 114 -4.70 4.77 -3.07
N GLU A 115 -4.56 5.84 -2.29
CA GLU A 115 -5.27 7.12 -2.45
C GLU A 115 -4.44 8.19 -3.18
#